data_AF-A0A2H0QC04-F1
#
_entry.id   AF-A0A2H0QC04-F1
#
_cell.length_a   1.000
_cell.length_b   1.000
_cell.length_c   1.000
_cell.angle_alpha   90.00
_cell.angle_beta   90.00
_cell.angle_gamma   90.00
#
_symmetry.space_group_name_H-M   'P 1'
#
loop_
_entity.id
_entity.type
_entity.pdbx_description
1 polymer ?
#
loop_
_entity_poly.entity_id
_entity_poly.type
_entity_poly.pdbx_seq_one_letter_code
_entity_poly.pdbx_strand_id
1 'polypeptide(L)'
;MRKSLNRKGFTLVELSIVLVIIGLLIGGILVAQSMIDSSKVSSQVSQFQQFDAAVMGFKDRYLYLPGDSPRHSPVGNGDNLLSMISPKWLTAYTCEIANFWGHLFPDQYATSACAPPGVAPTTSGASKNVPAAKMGINNAFIVASTISSTNAATSGDYNYYAILHPSQAQTITTSWYRYSSTNNTNSAVQPAQLLSLDKKLDDGIANSGHVISGDVGTDYLRNVAEVGCSSGADYTVSSSDYICTPLIRIGAQVGNPQ
;
A
#
# COMPACT_ATOMS: atom_id res chain seq x y z
N MET A 1 -52.94 -14.98 48.80
CA MET A 1 -52.33 -13.64 48.90
C MET A 1 -50.98 -13.64 48.21
N ARG A 2 -50.80 -12.88 47.12
CA ARG A 2 -49.53 -12.80 46.38
C ARG A 2 -48.76 -11.59 46.91
N LYS A 3 -47.63 -11.84 47.59
CA LYS A 3 -46.79 -10.80 48.20
C LYS A 3 -46.12 -10.01 47.08
N SER A 4 -46.48 -8.73 46.91
CA SER A 4 -45.78 -7.82 46.00
C SER A 4 -44.39 -7.52 46.60
N LEU A 5 -43.33 -7.95 45.92
CA LEU A 5 -41.96 -7.59 46.27
C LEU A 5 -41.74 -6.13 45.88
N ASN A 6 -41.48 -5.29 46.88
CA ASN A 6 -41.20 -3.86 46.71
C ASN A 6 -39.96 -3.69 45.82
N ARG A 7 -40.13 -3.27 44.56
CA ARG A 7 -39.01 -3.03 43.65
C ARG A 7 -38.36 -1.70 44.03
N LYS A 8 -37.16 -1.75 44.61
CA LYS A 8 -36.33 -0.57 44.83
C LYS A 8 -35.94 0.00 43.45
N GLY A 9 -36.29 1.25 43.18
CA GLY A 9 -35.84 1.99 42.00
C GLY A 9 -34.37 2.43 42.15
N PHE A 10 -33.69 2.64 41.03
CA PHE A 10 -32.33 3.19 41.00
C PHE A 10 -32.32 4.64 41.49
N THR A 11 -31.28 5.02 42.24
CA THR A 11 -31.10 6.41 42.67
C THR A 11 -30.50 7.25 41.55
N LEU A 12 -30.78 8.56 41.56
CA LEU A 12 -30.24 9.51 40.58
C LEU A 12 -28.70 9.55 40.62
N VAL A 13 -28.12 9.40 41.83
CA VAL A 13 -26.67 9.36 42.04
C VAL A 13 -26.06 8.11 41.41
N GLU A 14 -26.66 6.94 41.58
CA GLU A 14 -26.19 5.69 40.97
C GLU A 14 -26.20 5.76 39.45
N LEU A 15 -27.23 6.34 38.83
CA LEU A 15 -27.24 6.53 37.38
C LEU A 15 -26.22 7.58 36.91
N SER A 16 -26.00 8.64 37.70
CA SER A 16 -25.06 9.70 37.33
C SER A 16 -23.60 9.23 37.26
N ILE A 17 -23.15 8.42 38.22
CA ILE A 17 -21.78 7.89 38.20
C ILE A 17 -21.58 6.89 37.06
N VAL A 18 -22.61 6.10 36.74
CA VAL A 18 -22.59 5.17 35.61
C VAL A 18 -22.43 5.91 34.29
N LEU A 19 -23.17 7.00 34.07
CA LEU A 19 -23.04 7.81 32.85
C LEU A 19 -21.66 8.47 32.72
N VAL A 20 -21.08 8.93 33.82
CA VAL A 20 -19.71 9.49 33.84
C VAL A 20 -18.70 8.41 33.46
N ILE A 21 -18.80 7.22 34.07
CA ILE A 21 -17.89 6.10 33.75
C ILE A 21 -18.01 5.73 32.27
N ILE A 22 -19.22 5.59 31.73
CA ILE A 22 -19.43 5.27 30.31
C ILE A 22 -18.84 6.38 29.42
N GLY A 23 -19.05 7.65 29.75
CA GLY A 23 -18.50 8.78 29.00
C GLY A 23 -16.97 8.78 28.97
N LEU A 24 -16.33 8.54 30.12
CA LEU A 24 -14.87 8.44 30.21
C LEU A 24 -14.32 7.25 29.43
N LEU A 25 -15.00 6.10 29.47
CA LEU A 25 -14.59 4.90 28.73
C LEU A 25 -14.69 5.12 27.21
N ILE A 26 -15.79 5.71 26.71
CA ILE A 26 -15.95 6.02 25.29
C ILE A 26 -14.87 7.01 24.83
N GLY A 27 -14.64 8.07 25.60
CA GLY A 27 -13.57 9.04 25.32
C GLY A 27 -12.18 8.39 25.26
N GLY A 28 -11.88 7.50 26.21
CA GLY A 28 -10.62 6.75 26.24
C GLY A 28 -10.42 5.84 25.02
N ILE A 29 -11.47 5.15 24.58
CA ILE A 29 -11.40 4.25 23.42
C ILE A 29 -11.12 5.01 22.12
N LEU A 30 -11.75 6.17 21.90
CA LEU A 30 -11.53 6.99 20.69
C LEU A 30 -10.08 7.48 20.60
N VAL A 31 -9.50 7.91 21.73
CA VAL A 31 -8.08 8.30 21.78
C VAL A 31 -7.18 7.10 21.52
N ALA A 32 -7.47 5.94 22.11
CA ALA A 32 -6.70 4.72 21.86
C ALA A 32 -6.74 4.29 20.39
N GLN A 33 -7.90 4.37 19.72
CA GLN A 33 -8.04 4.04 18.31
C GLN A 33 -7.18 4.96 17.41
N SER A 34 -7.25 6.28 17.62
CA SER A 34 -6.43 7.22 16.85
C SER A 34 -4.92 7.02 17.08
N MET A 35 -4.49 6.63 18.28
CA MET A 35 -3.11 6.26 18.57
C MET A 35 -2.68 5.00 17.80
N ILE A 36 -3.55 3.98 17.71
CA ILE A 36 -3.30 2.77 16.94
C ILE A 36 -3.12 3.11 15.45
N ASP A 37 -4.00 3.94 14.89
CA ASP A 37 -3.91 4.33 13.48
C ASP A 37 -2.64 5.14 13.19
N SER A 38 -2.30 6.11 14.04
CA SER A 38 -1.04 6.85 13.92
C SER A 38 0.19 5.92 14.00
N SER A 39 0.13 4.90 14.87
CA SER A 39 1.20 3.90 15.01
C SER A 39 1.34 3.02 13.77
N LYS A 40 0.23 2.61 13.13
CA LYS A 40 0.25 1.89 11.85
C LYS A 40 0.89 2.73 10.75
N VAL A 41 0.52 4.00 10.64
CA VAL A 41 1.13 4.93 9.67
C VAL A 41 2.63 5.06 9.93
N SER A 42 3.06 5.29 11.18
CA SER A 42 4.50 5.39 11.51
C SER A 42 5.26 4.10 11.22
N SER A 43 4.65 2.93 11.45
CA SER A 43 5.23 1.64 11.14
C SER A 43 5.38 1.43 9.62
N GLN A 44 4.43 1.92 8.83
CA GLN A 44 4.48 1.91 7.37
C GLN A 44 5.56 2.85 6.83
N VAL A 45 5.69 4.07 7.37
CA VAL A 45 6.79 5.00 7.05
C VAL A 45 8.14 4.35 7.31
N SER A 46 8.32 3.74 8.50
CA SER A 46 9.55 3.06 8.87
C SER A 46 9.85 1.85 7.95
N GLN A 47 8.81 1.20 7.43
CA GLN A 47 8.95 0.10 6.46
C GLN A 47 9.48 0.62 5.12
N PHE A 48 8.94 1.72 4.60
CA PHE A 48 9.43 2.33 3.35
C PHE A 48 10.86 2.86 3.48
N GLN A 49 11.21 3.49 4.59
CA GLN A 49 12.59 3.92 4.85
C GLN A 49 13.60 2.76 4.82
N GLN A 50 13.21 1.59 5.36
CA GLN A 50 14.05 0.38 5.29
C GLN A 50 14.19 -0.14 3.85
N PHE A 51 13.10 -0.09 3.07
CA PHE A 51 13.14 -0.47 1.66
C PHE A 51 14.03 0.46 0.85
N ASP A 52 13.88 1.77 1.03
CA ASP A 52 14.69 2.79 0.37
C ASP A 52 16.19 2.63 0.67
N ALA A 53 16.55 2.39 1.94
CA ALA A 53 17.92 2.11 2.33
C ALA A 53 18.49 0.84 1.67
N ALA A 54 17.68 -0.22 1.59
CA ALA A 54 18.07 -1.46 0.92
C ALA A 54 18.22 -1.27 -0.61
N VAL A 55 17.34 -0.49 -1.23
CA VAL A 55 17.43 -0.12 -2.66
C VAL A 55 18.72 0.64 -2.92
N MET A 56 19.08 1.62 -2.09
CA MET A 56 20.36 2.33 -2.23
C MET A 56 21.55 1.39 -2.13
N GLY A 57 21.58 0.52 -1.12
CA GLY A 57 22.68 -0.45 -0.97
C GLY A 57 22.79 -1.41 -2.16
N PHE A 58 21.65 -1.83 -2.74
CA PHE A 58 21.64 -2.64 -3.96
C PHE A 58 22.16 -1.84 -5.17
N LYS A 59 21.70 -0.59 -5.34
CA LYS A 59 22.12 0.29 -6.43
C LYS A 59 23.60 0.63 -6.34
N ASP A 60 24.15 0.90 -5.16
CA ASP A 60 25.58 1.15 -4.98
C ASP A 60 26.43 -0.05 -5.38
N ARG A 61 25.93 -1.27 -5.12
CA ARG A 61 26.64 -2.52 -5.44
C ARG A 61 26.56 -2.90 -6.92
N TYR A 62 25.39 -2.78 -7.52
CA TYR A 62 25.14 -3.30 -8.88
C TYR A 62 25.03 -2.20 -9.95
N LEU A 63 24.86 -0.94 -9.56
CA LEU A 63 24.62 0.25 -10.38
C LEU A 63 23.24 0.30 -11.07
N TYR A 64 22.30 -0.54 -10.63
CA TYR A 64 20.94 -0.64 -11.16
C TYR A 64 19.96 -0.85 -10.01
N LEU A 65 18.68 -0.61 -10.29
CA LEU A 65 17.61 -0.93 -9.34
C LEU A 65 17.49 -2.46 -9.14
N PRO A 66 17.05 -2.93 -7.96
CA PRO A 66 16.65 -4.32 -7.77
C PRO A 66 15.49 -4.67 -8.70
N GLY A 67 15.40 -5.91 -9.16
CA GLY A 67 14.55 -6.31 -10.27
C GLY A 67 15.09 -5.97 -11.67
N ASP A 68 15.62 -4.77 -11.88
CA ASP A 68 16.07 -4.24 -13.18
C ASP A 68 17.52 -4.58 -13.56
N SER A 69 18.37 -4.91 -12.59
CA SER A 69 19.80 -5.14 -12.83
C SER A 69 20.12 -6.27 -13.83
N PRO A 70 20.89 -6.00 -14.90
CA PRO A 70 21.45 -7.05 -15.76
C PRO A 70 22.65 -7.76 -15.12
N ARG A 71 23.10 -7.31 -13.94
CA ARG A 71 24.30 -7.79 -13.23
C ARG A 71 23.98 -8.67 -12.02
N HIS A 72 22.71 -8.93 -11.76
CA HIS A 72 22.26 -9.78 -10.67
C HIS A 72 21.18 -10.71 -11.19
N SER A 73 21.24 -12.00 -10.81
CA SER A 73 20.27 -13.00 -11.26
C SER A 73 19.10 -13.10 -10.26
N PRO A 74 17.85 -13.19 -10.73
CA PRO A 74 17.43 -13.16 -12.14
C PRO A 74 17.61 -11.79 -12.80
N VAL A 75 18.10 -11.78 -14.05
CA VAL A 75 18.48 -10.55 -14.75
C VAL A 75 17.26 -9.71 -15.15
N GLY A 76 17.36 -8.40 -14.95
CA GLY A 76 16.50 -7.39 -15.55
C GLY A 76 17.11 -6.79 -16.82
N ASN A 77 16.41 -5.84 -17.44
CA ASN A 77 16.81 -5.27 -18.72
C ASN A 77 17.77 -4.04 -18.60
N GLY A 78 17.86 -3.42 -17.42
CA GLY A 78 18.73 -2.29 -17.12
C GLY A 78 18.23 -0.94 -17.66
N ASP A 79 16.92 -0.79 -17.87
CA ASP A 79 16.27 0.43 -18.41
C ASP A 79 15.82 1.41 -17.32
N ASN A 80 16.14 1.10 -16.05
CA ASN A 80 15.80 1.88 -14.86
C ASN A 80 14.30 1.93 -14.54
N LEU A 81 13.49 1.07 -15.15
CA LEU A 81 12.06 0.97 -14.90
C LEU A 81 11.75 -0.42 -14.36
N LEU A 82 10.89 -0.48 -13.35
CA LEU A 82 10.40 -1.74 -12.82
C LEU A 82 9.17 -2.15 -13.64
N SER A 83 9.37 -2.93 -14.69
CA SER A 83 8.29 -3.32 -15.59
C SER A 83 8.42 -4.74 -16.13
N MET A 84 7.54 -5.14 -17.04
CA MET A 84 7.76 -6.33 -17.85
C MET A 84 8.53 -5.96 -19.11
N ILE A 85 9.41 -6.87 -19.57
CA ILE A 85 10.19 -6.71 -20.80
C ILE A 85 9.23 -6.44 -21.96
N SER A 86 9.18 -5.17 -22.38
CA SER A 86 8.47 -4.56 -23.51
C SER A 86 7.17 -5.26 -24.00
N PRO A 87 5.98 -4.65 -23.88
CA PRO A 87 5.73 -3.26 -23.45
C PRO A 87 5.61 -3.12 -21.92
N LYS A 88 5.73 -1.89 -21.41
CA LYS A 88 5.74 -1.49 -19.99
C LYS A 88 4.38 -1.72 -19.28
N TRP A 89 3.97 -2.97 -19.14
CA TRP A 89 2.70 -3.34 -18.50
C TRP A 89 2.93 -3.91 -17.09
N LEU A 90 2.04 -3.55 -16.18
CA LEU A 90 1.73 -4.29 -14.95
C LEU A 90 0.65 -5.35 -15.24
N THR A 91 0.84 -6.17 -16.29
CA THR A 91 -0.04 -7.32 -16.52
C THR A 91 0.16 -8.32 -15.38
N ALA A 92 1.38 -8.77 -15.12
CA ALA A 92 1.62 -9.79 -14.10
C ALA A 92 2.75 -9.43 -13.13
N TYR A 93 2.67 -9.97 -11.91
CA TYR A 93 3.79 -10.12 -11.00
C TYR A 93 4.75 -11.17 -11.57
N THR A 94 5.65 -10.71 -12.43
CA THR A 94 6.68 -11.49 -13.09
C THR A 94 7.83 -10.55 -13.48
N CYS A 95 8.93 -11.11 -13.99
CA CYS A 95 10.10 -10.34 -14.43
C CYS A 95 10.62 -9.39 -13.32
N GLU A 96 10.94 -8.15 -13.66
CA GLU A 96 11.60 -7.18 -12.76
C GLU A 96 10.75 -6.89 -11.53
N ILE A 97 9.43 -6.72 -11.72
CA ILE A 97 8.46 -6.47 -10.64
C ILE A 97 8.50 -7.59 -9.59
N ALA A 98 8.52 -8.85 -10.04
CA ALA A 98 8.52 -9.99 -9.12
C ALA A 98 9.88 -10.32 -8.51
N ASN A 99 10.96 -9.87 -9.15
CA ASN A 99 12.32 -10.08 -8.66
C ASN A 99 12.79 -8.97 -7.72
N PHE A 100 12.11 -7.82 -7.73
CA PHE A 100 12.43 -6.67 -6.89
C PHE A 100 12.65 -7.04 -5.41
N TRP A 101 11.68 -7.70 -4.78
CA TRP A 101 11.77 -8.02 -3.35
C TRP A 101 12.80 -9.12 -3.05
N GLY A 102 12.93 -10.12 -3.93
CA GLY A 102 13.93 -11.17 -3.79
C GLY A 102 15.37 -10.65 -3.97
N HIS A 103 15.56 -9.61 -4.79
CA HIS A 103 16.87 -8.94 -4.91
C HIS A 103 17.24 -8.15 -3.65
N LEU A 104 16.25 -7.52 -2.99
CA LEU A 104 16.47 -6.76 -1.76
C LEU A 104 16.64 -7.64 -0.53
N PHE A 105 15.79 -8.66 -0.39
CA PHE A 105 15.76 -9.55 0.77
C PHE A 105 15.63 -11.02 0.31
N PRO A 106 16.71 -11.61 -0.23
CA PRO A 106 16.69 -12.96 -0.81
C PRO A 106 16.31 -14.06 0.19
N ASP A 107 16.61 -13.86 1.47
CA ASP A 107 16.24 -14.81 2.54
C ASP A 107 14.76 -14.75 2.92
N GLN A 108 14.01 -13.75 2.45
CA GLN A 108 12.62 -13.50 2.84
C GLN A 108 11.60 -13.61 1.71
N TYR A 109 12.00 -13.31 0.47
CA TYR A 109 11.09 -13.26 -0.67
C TYR A 109 11.63 -14.07 -1.85
N ALA A 110 10.78 -14.94 -2.39
CA ALA A 110 11.09 -15.69 -3.59
C ALA A 110 11.10 -14.78 -4.83
N THR A 111 12.09 -15.01 -5.70
CA THR A 111 12.12 -14.48 -7.07
C THR A 111 11.27 -15.34 -8.00
N SER A 112 10.96 -14.84 -9.20
CA SER A 112 10.23 -15.59 -10.23
C SER A 112 10.90 -15.49 -11.59
N ALA A 113 10.72 -16.52 -12.42
CA ALA A 113 11.18 -16.47 -13.81
C ALA A 113 10.34 -15.43 -14.60
N CYS A 114 10.99 -14.73 -15.53
CA CYS A 114 10.30 -13.82 -16.45
C CYS A 114 9.57 -14.64 -17.53
N ALA A 115 8.44 -15.23 -17.14
CA ALA A 115 7.62 -16.07 -18.00
C ALA A 115 6.13 -15.86 -17.70
N PRO A 116 5.26 -15.91 -18.73
CA PRO A 116 3.82 -15.96 -18.53
C PRO A 116 3.41 -17.29 -17.86
N PRO A 117 2.29 -17.32 -17.13
CA PRO A 117 1.41 -16.18 -16.85
C PRO A 117 1.93 -15.27 -15.71
N GLY A 118 3.02 -15.61 -15.02
CA GLY A 118 3.53 -14.95 -13.80
C GLY A 118 3.19 -15.75 -12.52
N VAL A 119 3.45 -15.18 -11.34
CA VAL A 119 3.15 -15.82 -10.04
C VAL A 119 2.33 -14.91 -9.14
N ALA A 120 1.38 -15.45 -8.38
CA ALA A 120 0.57 -14.63 -7.48
C ALA A 120 1.44 -13.96 -6.39
N PRO A 121 1.22 -12.66 -6.09
CA PRO A 121 1.85 -12.02 -4.95
C PRO A 121 1.29 -12.62 -3.66
N THR A 122 2.16 -13.16 -2.81
CA THR A 122 1.81 -13.75 -1.51
C THR A 122 2.68 -13.17 -0.40
N THR A 123 2.04 -12.82 0.72
CA THR A 123 2.68 -12.19 1.88
C THR A 123 3.13 -13.17 2.95
N SER A 124 2.79 -14.46 2.80
CA SER A 124 3.04 -15.50 3.79
C SER A 124 3.17 -16.89 3.13
N GLY A 125 3.63 -17.87 3.91
CA GLY A 125 3.83 -19.24 3.44
C GLY A 125 5.16 -19.44 2.70
N ALA A 126 5.36 -20.65 2.17
CA ALA A 126 6.60 -21.04 1.50
C ALA A 126 6.85 -20.28 0.18
N SER A 127 5.79 -19.77 -0.45
CA SER A 127 5.86 -19.01 -1.71
C SER A 127 5.90 -17.49 -1.51
N LYS A 128 6.11 -17.02 -0.28
CA LYS A 128 6.15 -15.60 0.08
C LYS A 128 7.11 -14.85 -0.85
N ASN A 129 6.60 -13.84 -1.53
CA ASN A 129 7.34 -13.09 -2.56
C ASN A 129 7.09 -11.56 -2.52
N VAL A 130 6.15 -11.09 -1.70
CA VAL A 130 5.90 -9.67 -1.44
C VAL A 130 5.79 -9.39 0.06
N PRO A 131 6.21 -8.21 0.54
CA PRO A 131 5.97 -7.79 1.91
C PRO A 131 4.49 -7.48 2.13
N ALA A 132 3.99 -7.78 3.32
CA ALA A 132 2.73 -7.25 3.81
C ALA A 132 2.89 -5.77 4.15
N ALA A 133 1.87 -4.97 3.81
CA ALA A 133 1.74 -3.61 4.30
C ALA A 133 1.36 -3.62 5.78
N LYS A 134 1.91 -2.66 6.54
CA LYS A 134 1.63 -2.47 7.97
C LYS A 134 0.47 -1.50 8.23
N MET A 135 -0.08 -0.93 7.16
CA MET A 135 -1.22 -0.02 7.17
C MET A 135 -2.24 -0.45 6.10
N GLY A 136 -3.49 -0.04 6.27
CA GLY A 136 -4.59 -0.37 5.39
C GLY A 136 -5.36 -1.60 5.85
N ILE A 137 -6.08 -2.21 4.92
CA ILE A 137 -6.82 -3.45 5.14
C ILE A 137 -5.86 -4.61 5.49
N ASN A 138 -6.36 -5.57 6.26
CA ASN A 138 -5.59 -6.77 6.62
C ASN A 138 -5.09 -7.51 5.37
N ASN A 139 -3.84 -7.96 5.42
CA ASN A 139 -3.14 -8.68 4.35
C ASN A 139 -2.89 -7.88 3.07
N ALA A 140 -3.10 -6.55 3.08
CA ALA A 140 -2.62 -5.69 1.99
C ALA A 140 -1.12 -5.96 1.74
N PHE A 141 -0.71 -5.86 0.48
CA PHE A 141 0.64 -6.20 0.07
C PHE A 141 1.26 -5.09 -0.76
N ILE A 142 2.58 -5.07 -0.84
CA ILE A 142 3.31 -3.99 -1.52
C ILE A 142 3.98 -4.53 -2.79
N VAL A 143 3.76 -3.86 -3.91
CA VAL A 143 4.39 -4.14 -5.20
C VAL A 143 5.22 -2.94 -5.61
N ALA A 144 6.38 -3.17 -6.21
CA ALA A 144 7.20 -2.13 -6.81
C ALA A 144 7.03 -2.17 -8.34
N SER A 145 6.58 -1.08 -8.95
CA SER A 145 6.39 -0.99 -10.40
C SER A 145 6.51 0.45 -10.88
N THR A 146 6.82 0.62 -12.16
CA THR A 146 6.82 1.92 -12.82
C THR A 146 5.40 2.44 -13.10
N ILE A 147 5.25 3.76 -13.07
CA ILE A 147 4.19 4.49 -13.79
C ILE A 147 4.87 5.08 -15.03
N SER A 148 4.47 4.63 -16.21
CA SER A 148 5.01 5.09 -17.50
C SER A 148 4.19 6.26 -18.06
N SER A 149 4.85 7.24 -18.65
CA SER A 149 4.30 8.40 -19.38
C SER A 149 3.40 8.01 -20.56
N THR A 150 3.54 6.80 -21.12
CA THR A 150 2.57 6.24 -22.09
C THR A 150 1.19 6.02 -21.48
N ASN A 151 1.10 5.87 -20.15
CA ASN A 151 -0.10 5.45 -19.43
C ASN A 151 -0.50 6.43 -18.30
N ALA A 152 0.23 7.54 -18.12
CA ALA A 152 -0.02 8.53 -17.08
C ALA A 152 0.26 9.96 -17.55
N ALA A 153 -0.55 10.90 -17.07
CA ALA A 153 -0.36 12.35 -17.27
C ALA A 153 0.77 12.92 -16.37
N THR A 154 1.89 12.21 -16.23
CA THR A 154 3.04 12.62 -15.42
C THR A 154 4.25 12.97 -16.30
N SER A 155 5.03 13.96 -15.89
CA SER A 155 6.17 14.51 -16.64
C SER A 155 7.44 13.63 -16.61
N GLY A 156 7.29 12.30 -16.47
CA GLY A 156 8.40 11.35 -16.42
C GLY A 156 7.95 9.94 -16.00
N ASP A 157 8.75 8.94 -16.36
CA ASP A 157 8.59 7.55 -15.91
C ASP A 157 9.30 7.41 -14.55
N TYR A 158 8.55 7.01 -13.51
CA TYR A 158 9.10 6.84 -12.17
C TYR A 158 8.64 5.52 -11.55
N ASN A 159 9.44 4.99 -10.63
CA ASN A 159 9.14 3.76 -9.92
C ASN A 159 8.42 4.04 -8.60
N TYR A 160 7.40 3.24 -8.28
CA TYR A 160 6.58 3.43 -7.09
C TYR A 160 6.40 2.12 -6.34
N TYR A 161 6.33 2.21 -5.01
CA TYR A 161 5.68 1.23 -4.17
C TYR A 161 4.17 1.47 -4.19
N ALA A 162 3.40 0.48 -4.58
CA ALA A 162 1.95 0.48 -4.51
C ALA A 162 1.48 -0.43 -3.37
N ILE A 163 0.61 0.07 -2.48
CA ILE A 163 -0.08 -0.79 -1.50
C ILE A 163 -1.38 -1.26 -2.12
N LEU A 164 -1.49 -2.57 -2.36
CA LEU A 164 -2.62 -3.19 -3.05
C LEU A 164 -3.47 -4.04 -2.09
N HIS A 165 -4.77 -4.09 -2.38
CA HIS A 165 -5.72 -4.90 -1.65
C HIS A 165 -5.50 -6.40 -1.96
N PRO A 166 -5.71 -7.34 -1.01
CA PRO A 166 -5.52 -8.77 -1.23
C PRO A 166 -6.25 -9.34 -2.45
N SER A 167 -7.48 -8.88 -2.72
CA SER A 167 -8.27 -9.32 -3.88
C SER A 167 -7.73 -8.84 -5.23
N GLN A 168 -6.75 -7.92 -5.23
CA GLN A 168 -6.04 -7.53 -6.45
C GLN A 168 -4.92 -8.51 -6.82
N ALA A 169 -4.66 -9.54 -6.01
CA ALA A 169 -3.66 -10.58 -6.28
C ALA A 169 -4.06 -11.44 -7.49
N GLN A 170 -3.82 -10.90 -8.69
CA GLN A 170 -3.89 -11.52 -10.01
C GLN A 170 -5.17 -12.33 -10.37
N THR A 171 -5.84 -11.93 -11.46
CA THR A 171 -6.91 -12.67 -12.13
C THR A 171 -6.38 -13.29 -13.43
N ILE A 172 -6.83 -14.50 -13.78
CA ILE A 172 -6.48 -15.15 -15.06
C ILE A 172 -7.40 -14.63 -16.15
N THR A 173 -6.85 -14.01 -17.20
CA THR A 173 -7.58 -13.65 -18.41
C THR A 173 -6.83 -14.12 -19.64
N THR A 174 -7.46 -14.93 -20.51
CA THR A 174 -6.94 -15.29 -21.85
C THR A 174 -5.44 -15.60 -21.85
N SER A 175 -5.01 -16.51 -20.96
CA SER A 175 -3.61 -17.00 -20.82
C SER A 175 -2.59 -16.09 -20.13
N TRP A 176 -3.01 -14.95 -19.57
CA TRP A 176 -2.16 -14.04 -18.78
C TRP A 176 -2.75 -13.79 -17.39
N TYR A 177 -1.89 -13.62 -16.37
CA TYR A 177 -2.33 -13.03 -15.11
C TYR A 177 -2.40 -11.50 -15.24
N ARG A 178 -3.40 -10.91 -14.60
CA ARG A 178 -3.67 -9.47 -14.52
C ARG A 178 -3.96 -9.03 -13.11
N TYR A 179 -3.35 -7.95 -12.61
CA TYR A 179 -3.89 -7.33 -11.39
C TYR A 179 -5.33 -6.89 -11.63
N SER A 180 -6.20 -7.11 -10.64
CA SER A 180 -7.57 -6.60 -10.72
C SER A 180 -7.53 -5.07 -10.65
N SER A 181 -8.20 -4.41 -11.60
CA SER A 181 -8.32 -2.96 -11.60
C SER A 181 -8.92 -2.47 -10.28
N THR A 182 -8.41 -1.35 -9.80
CA THR A 182 -8.90 -0.72 -8.57
C THR A 182 -10.34 -0.26 -8.78
N ASN A 183 -11.12 -0.38 -7.71
CA ASN A 183 -12.48 0.09 -7.55
C ASN A 183 -12.75 0.33 -6.06
N ASN A 184 -13.94 0.85 -5.75
CA ASN A 184 -14.40 1.15 -4.39
C ASN A 184 -14.50 -0.05 -3.42
N THR A 185 -14.30 -1.29 -3.87
CA THR A 185 -14.35 -2.50 -3.00
C THR A 185 -13.01 -3.23 -2.87
N ASN A 186 -12.00 -2.86 -3.65
CA ASN A 186 -10.70 -3.54 -3.67
C ASN A 186 -9.52 -2.57 -3.57
N SER A 187 -9.69 -1.47 -2.84
CA SER A 187 -8.58 -0.57 -2.50
C SER A 187 -8.06 -0.87 -1.10
N ALA A 188 -6.82 -0.49 -0.81
CA ALA A 188 -6.14 -0.96 0.40
C ALA A 188 -6.25 -0.01 1.59
N VAL A 189 -6.43 1.29 1.37
CA VAL A 189 -6.22 2.32 2.41
C VAL A 189 -7.38 3.32 2.45
N GLN A 190 -7.68 3.87 3.63
CA GLN A 190 -8.66 4.96 3.79
C GLN A 190 -8.05 6.33 3.41
N PRO A 191 -8.82 7.30 2.90
CA PRO A 191 -8.29 8.62 2.56
C PRO A 191 -7.57 9.34 3.71
N ALA A 192 -8.08 9.24 4.93
CA ALA A 192 -7.46 9.82 6.12
C ALA A 192 -6.10 9.18 6.48
N GLN A 193 -5.96 7.87 6.27
CA GLN A 193 -4.71 7.15 6.48
C GLN A 193 -3.67 7.54 5.42
N LEU A 194 -4.09 7.68 4.16
CA LEU A 194 -3.20 8.10 3.09
C LEU A 194 -2.74 9.55 3.27
N LEU A 195 -3.63 10.49 3.61
CA LEU A 195 -3.23 11.86 3.98
C LEU A 195 -2.22 11.88 5.13
N SER A 196 -2.38 11.01 6.12
CA SER A 196 -1.47 10.93 7.27
C SER A 196 -0.11 10.33 6.87
N LEU A 197 -0.10 9.40 5.92
CA LEU A 197 1.13 8.83 5.34
C LEU A 197 1.87 9.88 4.51
N ASP A 198 1.14 10.56 3.62
CA ASP A 198 1.64 11.62 2.75
C ASP A 198 2.26 12.76 3.57
N LYS A 199 1.54 13.33 4.54
CA LYS A 199 2.10 14.37 5.43
C LYS A 199 3.36 13.98 6.20
N LYS A 200 3.61 12.67 6.41
CA LYS A 200 4.81 12.19 7.10
C LYS A 200 5.97 11.94 6.15
N LEU A 201 5.71 11.70 4.87
CA LEU A 201 6.72 11.38 3.86
C LEU A 201 7.02 12.57 2.94
N ASP A 202 6.04 13.46 2.73
CA ASP A 202 6.04 14.48 1.68
C ASP A 202 5.16 15.70 2.03
N ASP A 203 4.19 16.09 1.20
CA ASP A 203 3.53 17.41 1.22
C ASP A 203 2.05 17.38 1.64
N GLY A 204 1.41 16.21 1.66
CA GLY A 204 -0.01 16.08 1.98
C GLY A 204 -0.96 16.42 0.84
N ILE A 205 -0.46 16.54 -0.39
CA ILE A 205 -1.21 16.85 -1.61
C ILE A 205 -1.41 15.58 -2.44
N ALA A 206 -2.67 15.19 -2.62
CA ALA A 206 -3.04 13.88 -3.15
C ALA A 206 -2.52 13.54 -4.56
N ASN A 207 -2.22 14.55 -5.38
CA ASN A 207 -1.83 14.39 -6.78
C ASN A 207 -0.42 14.93 -7.11
N SER A 208 0.37 15.28 -6.10
CA SER A 208 1.69 15.90 -6.25
C SER A 208 2.76 15.12 -5.48
N GLY A 209 4.01 15.38 -5.81
CA GLY A 209 5.14 14.97 -4.99
C GLY A 209 5.52 13.48 -5.12
N HIS A 210 5.93 12.92 -3.99
CA HIS A 210 6.43 11.56 -3.82
C HIS A 210 5.38 10.60 -3.27
N VAL A 211 4.29 11.08 -2.69
CA VAL A 211 3.18 10.24 -2.25
C VAL A 211 1.91 10.72 -2.92
N ILE A 212 1.32 9.86 -3.75
CA ILE A 212 0.11 10.20 -4.51
C ILE A 212 -0.98 9.17 -4.29
N SER A 213 -2.24 9.61 -4.39
CA SER A 213 -3.37 8.73 -4.59
C SER A 213 -3.41 8.29 -6.05
N GLY A 214 -3.13 7.02 -6.29
CA GLY A 214 -3.23 6.43 -7.61
C GLY A 214 -4.17 5.24 -7.63
N ASP A 215 -4.00 4.42 -8.65
CA ASP A 215 -4.75 3.19 -8.81
C ASP A 215 -3.97 2.15 -9.63
N VAL A 216 -4.57 0.96 -9.70
CA VAL A 216 -4.25 -0.07 -10.68
C VAL A 216 -5.29 -0.02 -11.78
N GLY A 217 -4.87 0.36 -12.99
CA GLY A 217 -5.67 0.29 -14.21
C GLY A 217 -5.66 -1.11 -14.84
N THR A 218 -6.11 -1.21 -16.09
CA THR A 218 -5.96 -2.44 -16.87
C THR A 218 -4.51 -2.56 -17.32
N ASP A 219 -3.70 -3.36 -16.62
CA ASP A 219 -2.30 -3.65 -16.97
C ASP A 219 -1.28 -2.52 -16.68
N TYR A 220 -1.58 -1.55 -15.80
CA TYR A 220 -0.62 -0.50 -15.41
C TYR A 220 -1.02 0.20 -14.11
N LEU A 221 -0.04 0.81 -13.42
CA LEU A 221 -0.32 1.79 -12.36
C LEU A 221 -0.62 3.16 -12.97
N ARG A 222 -1.54 3.91 -12.36
CA ARG A 222 -1.87 5.28 -12.78
C ARG A 222 -1.77 6.27 -11.63
N ASN A 223 -1.37 7.50 -11.95
CA ASN A 223 -1.62 8.66 -11.10
C ASN A 223 -3.05 9.17 -11.30
N VAL A 224 -4.02 8.29 -11.06
CA VAL A 224 -5.46 8.58 -11.07
C VAL A 224 -6.02 7.92 -9.83
N ALA A 225 -6.63 8.72 -8.96
CA ALA A 225 -7.27 8.18 -7.78
C ALA A 225 -8.63 7.58 -8.11
N GLU A 226 -9.00 6.51 -7.42
CA GLU A 226 -10.37 5.99 -7.45
C GLU A 226 -11.37 7.04 -6.93
N VAL A 227 -12.59 7.01 -7.45
CA VAL A 227 -13.65 7.96 -7.06
C VAL A 227 -13.88 7.90 -5.55
N GLY A 228 -13.74 9.06 -4.90
CA GLY A 228 -13.90 9.19 -3.45
C GLY A 228 -12.59 9.04 -2.66
N CYS A 229 -11.47 8.65 -3.26
CA CYS A 229 -10.18 8.71 -2.56
C CYS A 229 -9.69 10.15 -2.42
N SER A 230 -9.63 10.87 -3.54
CA SER A 230 -9.20 12.28 -3.61
C SER A 230 -9.94 13.02 -4.73
N SER A 231 -9.97 14.34 -4.63
CA SER A 231 -10.50 15.24 -5.66
C SER A 231 -9.46 16.32 -5.94
N GLY A 232 -8.74 16.16 -7.05
CA GLY A 232 -7.59 17.03 -7.35
C GLY A 232 -6.49 16.87 -6.30
N ALA A 233 -6.16 17.96 -5.62
CA ALA A 233 -5.13 18.03 -4.60
C ALA A 233 -5.56 17.48 -3.22
N ASP A 234 -6.87 17.32 -2.99
CA ASP A 234 -7.41 17.06 -1.66
C ASP A 234 -7.84 15.61 -1.46
N TYR A 235 -7.47 15.02 -0.33
CA TYR A 235 -7.98 13.72 0.10
C TYR A 235 -9.41 13.85 0.66
N THR A 236 -10.28 12.91 0.31
CA THR A 236 -11.68 12.91 0.74
C THR A 236 -11.82 12.25 2.12
N VAL A 237 -11.26 12.89 3.15
CA VAL A 237 -11.20 12.34 4.53
C VAL A 237 -12.56 12.17 5.22
N SER A 238 -13.65 12.63 4.60
CA SER A 238 -15.02 12.35 5.06
C SER A 238 -15.44 10.91 4.82
N SER A 239 -14.73 10.17 3.95
CA SER A 239 -14.96 8.74 3.74
C SER A 239 -14.13 7.89 4.70
N SER A 240 -14.77 6.90 5.31
CA SER A 240 -14.15 5.86 6.13
C SER A 240 -13.91 4.55 5.36
N ASP A 241 -14.23 4.52 4.07
CA ASP A 241 -14.09 3.31 3.26
C ASP A 241 -12.65 3.13 2.77
N TYR A 242 -12.26 1.88 2.52
CA TYR A 242 -10.97 1.56 1.90
C TYR A 242 -11.08 1.75 0.39
N ILE A 243 -10.76 2.96 -0.07
CA ILE A 243 -10.95 3.41 -1.46
C ILE A 243 -9.70 4.03 -2.08
N CYS A 244 -8.57 4.04 -1.37
CA CYS A 244 -7.32 4.58 -1.87
C CYS A 244 -6.28 3.48 -2.13
N THR A 245 -5.59 3.60 -3.27
CA THR A 245 -4.37 2.87 -3.59
C THR A 245 -3.20 3.85 -3.54
N PRO A 246 -2.41 3.85 -2.45
CA PRO A 246 -1.30 4.79 -2.32
C PRO A 246 -0.13 4.35 -3.19
N LEU A 247 0.46 5.31 -3.91
CA LEU A 247 1.70 5.13 -4.66
C LEU A 247 2.77 6.02 -4.04
N ILE A 248 3.86 5.38 -3.58
CA ILE A 248 4.97 6.04 -2.91
C ILE A 248 6.19 5.90 -3.81
N ARG A 249 6.75 7.03 -4.25
CA ARG A 249 7.92 7.03 -5.13
C ARG A 249 9.10 6.35 -4.43
N ILE A 250 9.73 5.39 -5.10
CA ILE A 250 10.90 4.67 -4.55
C ILE A 250 12.01 5.67 -4.25
N GLY A 251 12.45 5.71 -3.00
CA GLY A 251 13.43 6.63 -2.46
C GLY A 251 13.01 8.10 -2.38
N ALA A 252 11.72 8.31 -2.16
CA ALA A 252 11.16 9.55 -1.64
C ALA A 252 11.94 10.10 -0.42
N GLN A 253 12.52 9.22 0.41
CA GLN A 253 13.14 9.61 1.68
C GLN A 253 14.66 9.86 1.60
N VAL A 254 15.30 9.52 0.49
CA VAL A 254 16.77 9.39 0.42
C VAL A 254 17.41 10.03 -0.83
N GLY A 255 16.73 11.02 -1.42
CA GLY A 255 17.33 11.85 -2.49
C GLY A 255 17.20 11.29 -3.92
N ASN A 256 16.16 10.48 -4.17
CA ASN A 256 15.83 9.88 -5.47
C ASN A 256 16.88 8.87 -6.01
N PRO A 257 16.84 7.62 -5.54
CA PRO A 257 17.69 6.52 -5.99
C PRO A 257 17.21 5.92 -7.33
N GLN A 258 16.27 6.54 -8.04
CA GLN A 258 15.83 6.12 -9.37
C GLN A 258 16.78 6.72 -10.40
#